data_AF-A0A920QG70-F1
#
_entry.id   AF-A0A920QG70-F1
#
_cell.length_a   1.000
_cell.length_b   1.000
_cell.length_c   1.000
_cell.angle_alpha   90.00
_cell.angle_beta   90.00
_cell.angle_gamma   90.00
#
_symmetry.space_group_name_H-M   'P 1'
#
loop_
_entity.id
_entity.type
_entity.pdbx_description
1 polymer ?
#
loop_
_entity_poly.entity_id
_entity_poly.type
_entity_poly.pdbx_seq_one_letter_code
_entity_poly.pdbx_strand_id
1 'polypeptide(L)'
;MDAVSDRDFAVEFCFVASLLGVHLSRLAEDVILWSSSEFDFIRIADAYTTGSSLMPQKKNPDIAELARGKSARLVGNLVSLLTLLKGLPMTYNRDLQEDKEPLFGSADTIRAMCG
;
A
#
# COMPACT_ATOMS: atom_id res chain seq x y z
N MET A 1 -8.90 -24.46 19.89
CA MET A 1 -7.44 -24.60 19.73
C MET A 1 -6.99 -23.74 18.56
N ASP A 2 -7.47 -24.07 17.35
CA ASP A 2 -7.27 -23.32 16.11
C ASP A 2 -7.75 -21.85 16.19
N ALA A 3 -8.99 -21.61 16.62
CA ALA A 3 -9.57 -20.25 16.72
C ALA A 3 -8.81 -19.23 17.61
N VAL A 4 -7.83 -19.67 18.40
CA VAL A 4 -7.04 -18.78 19.29
C VAL A 4 -5.61 -18.59 18.77
N SER A 5 -5.08 -19.60 18.06
CA SER A 5 -3.74 -19.59 17.46
C SER A 5 -3.72 -19.06 16.03
N ASP A 6 -4.81 -19.25 15.29
CA ASP A 6 -4.89 -18.94 13.88
C ASP A 6 -4.88 -17.43 13.60
N ARG A 7 -4.19 -17.05 12.53
CA ARG A 7 -4.09 -15.69 11.97
C ARG A 7 -4.20 -15.67 10.46
N ASP A 8 -4.71 -16.75 9.85
CA ASP A 8 -4.87 -16.86 8.40
C ASP A 8 -5.70 -15.71 7.83
N PHE A 9 -6.76 -15.29 8.54
CA PHE A 9 -7.57 -14.13 8.12
C PHE A 9 -6.74 -12.83 7.99
N ALA A 10 -5.76 -12.61 8.88
CA ALA A 10 -4.93 -11.42 8.87
C ALA A 10 -3.89 -11.51 7.73
N VAL A 11 -3.33 -12.69 7.51
CA VAL A 11 -2.42 -12.97 6.38
C VAL A 11 -3.14 -12.79 5.05
N GLU A 12 -4.33 -13.37 4.90
CA GLU A 12 -5.13 -13.30 3.67
C GLU A 12 -5.51 -11.84 3.36
N PHE A 13 -5.97 -11.09 4.36
CA PHE A 13 -6.24 -9.67 4.19
C PHE A 13 -4.99 -8.90 3.73
N CYS A 14 -3.85 -9.08 4.40
CA CYS A 14 -2.61 -8.41 4.02
C CYS A 14 -2.09 -8.84 2.65
N PHE A 15 -2.34 -10.08 2.24
CA PHE A 15 -2.03 -10.58 0.89
C PHE A 15 -2.87 -9.86 -0.17
N VAL A 16 -4.19 -9.82 0.00
CA VAL A 16 -5.10 -9.12 -0.92
C VAL A 16 -4.75 -7.63 -0.98
N ALA A 17 -4.50 -7.00 0.17
CA ALA A 17 -4.07 -5.60 0.24
C ALA A 17 -2.75 -5.37 -0.50
N SER A 18 -1.76 -6.24 -0.32
CA SER A 18 -0.46 -6.17 -1.02
C SER A 18 -0.63 -6.26 -2.53
N LEU A 19 -1.43 -7.22 -3.01
CA LEU A 19 -1.67 -7.41 -4.44
C LEU A 19 -2.42 -6.22 -5.05
N LEU A 20 -3.42 -5.69 -4.34
CA LEU A 20 -4.08 -4.44 -4.73
C LEU A 20 -3.08 -3.28 -4.82
N GLY A 21 -2.21 -3.13 -3.82
CA GLY A 21 -1.14 -2.13 -3.83
C GLY A 21 -0.23 -2.25 -5.05
N VAL A 22 0.15 -3.46 -5.44
CA VAL A 22 0.98 -3.73 -6.64
C VAL A 22 0.23 -3.34 -7.92
N HIS A 23 -1.06 -3.64 -8.03
CA HIS A 23 -1.86 -3.22 -9.18
C HIS A 23 -1.98 -1.69 -9.26
N LEU A 24 -2.23 -1.03 -8.13
CA LEU A 24 -2.30 0.44 -8.07
C LEU A 24 -0.95 1.09 -8.36
N SER A 25 0.17 0.47 -7.96
CA SER A 25 1.50 1.01 -8.29
C SER A 25 1.80 0.97 -9.79
N ARG A 26 1.27 -0.03 -10.51
CA ARG A 26 1.41 -0.09 -11.98
C ARG A 26 0.59 1.00 -12.65
N LEU A 27 -0.67 1.19 -12.22
CA LEU A 27 -1.50 2.29 -12.72
C LEU A 27 -0.86 3.66 -12.40
N ALA A 28 -0.29 3.82 -11.22
CA ALA A 28 0.41 5.04 -10.83
C ALA A 28 1.60 5.33 -11.76
N GLU A 29 2.37 4.31 -12.14
CA GLU A 29 3.48 4.47 -13.11
C GLU A 29 2.97 5.01 -14.45
N ASP A 30 1.91 4.41 -14.97
CA ASP A 30 1.31 4.81 -16.23
C ASP A 30 0.81 6.28 -16.16
N VAL A 31 0.13 6.65 -15.07
CA VAL A 31 -0.33 8.03 -14.85
C VAL A 31 0.83 9.02 -14.77
N ILE A 32 1.92 8.66 -14.09
CA ILE A 32 3.12 9.51 -14.01
C ILE A 32 3.68 9.75 -15.41
N LEU A 33 3.88 8.67 -16.19
CA LEU A 33 4.40 8.77 -17.56
C LEU A 33 3.46 9.58 -18.47
N TRP A 34 2.16 9.30 -18.45
CA TRP A 34 1.18 9.99 -19.29
C TRP A 34 1.04 11.48 -18.96
N SER A 35 1.33 11.89 -17.73
CA SER A 35 1.30 13.28 -17.29
C SER A 35 2.61 14.06 -17.50
N SER A 36 3.67 13.38 -17.93
CA SER A 36 4.97 14.02 -18.19
C SER A 36 4.91 14.97 -19.39
N SER A 37 5.82 15.95 -19.46
CA SER A 37 5.92 16.88 -20.57
C SER A 37 6.25 16.23 -21.92
N GLU A 38 6.94 15.10 -21.87
CA GLU A 38 7.39 14.34 -23.04
C GLU A 38 6.26 13.56 -23.71
N PHE A 39 5.29 13.09 -22.91
CA PHE A 39 4.13 12.34 -23.41
C PHE A 39 2.88 13.23 -23.54
N ASP A 40 2.57 14.05 -22.53
CA ASP A 40 1.46 15.01 -22.49
C ASP A 40 0.10 14.41 -22.92
N PHE A 41 -0.18 13.17 -22.52
CA PHE A 41 -1.43 12.47 -22.86
C PHE A 41 -2.59 12.86 -21.94
N ILE A 42 -2.29 13.17 -20.68
CA ILE A 42 -3.28 13.55 -19.67
C ILE A 42 -2.80 14.75 -18.87
N ARG A 43 -3.77 15.51 -18.34
CA ARG A 43 -3.50 16.59 -17.37
C ARG A 43 -4.27 16.33 -16.08
N ILE A 44 -3.55 16.22 -14.98
CA ILE A 44 -4.14 15.95 -13.66
C ILE A 44 -4.66 17.28 -13.06
N ALA A 45 -5.79 17.20 -12.36
CA ALA A 45 -6.41 18.36 -11.69
C ALA A 45 -5.56 18.83 -10.49
N ASP A 46 -5.60 20.13 -10.19
CA ASP A 46 -4.77 20.75 -9.14
C ASP A 46 -5.04 20.18 -7.74
N ALA A 47 -6.25 19.67 -7.49
CA ALA A 47 -6.59 19.00 -6.24
C ALA A 47 -5.74 17.73 -5.96
N TYR A 48 -5.10 17.17 -6.99
CA TYR A 48 -4.37 15.91 -6.94
C TYR A 48 -2.89 16.06 -7.32
N THR A 49 -2.41 17.30 -7.47
CA THR A 49 -1.03 17.60 -7.84
C THR A 49 -0.49 18.77 -7.02
N THR A 50 0.78 18.74 -6.68
CA THR A 50 1.50 19.93 -6.24
C THR A 50 2.13 20.62 -7.45
N GLY A 51 2.46 21.90 -7.28
CA GLY A 51 3.13 22.69 -8.30
C GLY A 51 3.96 23.79 -7.66
N SER A 52 4.72 24.51 -8.47
CA SER A 52 5.49 25.67 -8.03
C SER A 52 4.88 26.95 -8.59
N SER A 53 4.83 28.01 -7.78
CA SER A 53 4.41 29.34 -8.23
C SER A 53 5.30 29.91 -9.33
N LEU A 54 6.57 29.47 -9.41
CA LEU A 54 7.51 29.84 -10.46
C LEU A 54 7.27 29.10 -11.79
N MET A 55 6.63 27.94 -11.75
CA MET A 55 6.38 27.09 -12.92
C MET A 55 4.92 26.60 -12.91
N PRO A 56 3.95 27.46 -13.26
CA PRO A 56 2.52 27.14 -13.16
C PRO A 56 2.07 25.95 -14.02
N GLN A 57 2.80 25.67 -15.10
CA GLN A 57 2.56 24.53 -15.98
C GLN A 57 3.06 23.20 -15.41
N LYS A 58 4.03 23.22 -14.47
CA LYS A 58 4.61 22.02 -13.90
C LYS A 58 3.73 21.50 -12.76
N LYS A 59 3.03 20.40 -13.02
CA LYS A 59 2.24 19.68 -12.03
C LYS A 59 2.91 18.36 -11.67
N ASN A 60 3.15 18.13 -10.39
CA ASN A 60 3.74 16.90 -9.90
C ASN A 60 2.61 15.89 -9.59
N PRO A 61 2.67 14.65 -10.09
CA PRO A 61 1.66 13.62 -9.84
C PRO A 61 1.84 12.96 -8.45
N ASP A 62 1.89 13.75 -7.37
CA ASP A 62 2.28 13.29 -6.04
C ASP A 62 1.42 12.12 -5.52
N ILE A 63 0.13 12.10 -5.85
CA ILE A 63 -0.77 11.01 -5.43
C ILE A 63 -0.35 9.68 -6.06
N ALA A 64 0.03 9.69 -7.34
CA ALA A 64 0.51 8.51 -8.02
C ALA A 64 1.86 8.07 -7.42
N GLU A 65 2.77 9.01 -7.16
CA GLU A 65 4.05 8.71 -6.51
C GLU A 65 3.88 8.10 -5.12
N LEU A 66 2.97 8.67 -4.30
CA LEU A 66 2.63 8.16 -2.99
C LEU A 66 1.97 6.78 -3.06
N ALA A 67 1.06 6.54 -4.01
CA ALA A 67 0.46 5.22 -4.20
C ALA A 67 1.52 4.17 -4.57
N ARG A 68 2.44 4.52 -5.47
CA ARG A 68 3.58 3.67 -5.86
C ARG A 68 4.48 3.36 -4.67
N GLY A 69 4.78 4.33 -3.80
CA GLY A 69 5.57 4.11 -2.59
C GLY A 69 4.84 3.27 -1.53
N LYS A 70 3.53 3.50 -1.34
CA LYS A 70 2.71 2.80 -0.35
C LYS A 70 2.52 1.31 -0.66
N SER A 71 2.66 0.87 -1.91
CA SER A 71 2.62 -0.56 -2.25
C SER A 71 3.72 -1.36 -1.53
N ALA A 72 4.91 -0.78 -1.36
CA ALA A 72 6.02 -1.42 -0.64
C ALA A 72 5.69 -1.62 0.85
N ARG A 73 4.95 -0.67 1.47
CA ARG A 73 4.49 -0.80 2.85
C ARG A 73 3.53 -1.98 3.02
N LEU A 74 2.60 -2.15 2.09
CA LEU A 74 1.64 -3.27 2.11
C LEU A 74 2.36 -4.62 2.01
N VAL A 75 3.28 -4.75 1.05
CA VAL A 75 4.11 -5.96 0.89
C VAL A 75 4.94 -6.23 2.15
N GLY A 76 5.52 -5.19 2.74
CA GLY A 76 6.27 -5.30 3.99
C GLY A 76 5.42 -5.85 5.13
N ASN A 77 4.18 -5.38 5.29
CA ASN A 77 3.26 -5.87 6.30
C ASN A 77 2.92 -7.36 6.14
N LEU A 78 2.70 -7.82 4.89
CA LEU A 78 2.48 -9.24 4.61
C LEU A 78 3.71 -10.08 5.00
N VAL A 79 4.91 -9.65 4.61
CA VAL A 79 6.16 -10.36 4.93
C VAL A 79 6.36 -10.44 6.45
N SER A 80 6.08 -9.35 7.18
CA SER A 80 6.13 -9.33 8.64
C SER A 80 5.20 -10.35 9.27
N LEU A 81 3.93 -10.43 8.83
CA LEU A 81 2.96 -11.41 9.36
C LEU A 81 3.36 -12.85 9.06
N LEU A 82 3.77 -13.15 7.82
CA LEU A 82 4.23 -14.48 7.44
C LEU A 82 5.44 -14.92 8.27
N THR A 83 6.36 -13.99 8.53
CA THR A 83 7.56 -14.25 9.33
C THR A 83 7.23 -14.42 10.82
N LEU A 84 6.27 -13.65 11.34
CA LEU A 84 5.78 -13.78 12.71
C LEU A 84 5.21 -15.17 12.99
N LEU A 85 4.40 -15.70 12.07
CA LEU A 85 3.72 -16.99 12.25
C LEU A 85 4.63 -18.20 12.02
N LYS A 86 5.72 -18.01 11.25
CA LYS A 86 6.60 -19.10 10.83
C LYS A 86 7.23 -19.81 12.02
N GLY A 87 6.80 -21.05 12.23
CA GLY A 87 7.41 -21.98 13.20
C GLY A 87 6.96 -21.78 14.65
N LEU A 88 5.89 -21.03 14.89
CA LEU A 88 5.30 -20.94 16.23
C LEU A 88 4.69 -22.29 16.63
N PRO A 89 4.93 -22.79 17.86
CA PRO A 89 4.26 -23.97 18.36
C PRO A 89 2.79 -23.66 18.69
N MET A 90 1.91 -24.65 18.63
CA MET A 90 0.54 -24.49 19.11
C MET A 90 0.53 -24.24 20.63
N THR A 91 -0.35 -23.41 21.21
CA THR A 91 -1.54 -22.77 20.63
C THR A 91 -1.41 -21.25 20.63
N TYR A 92 -1.69 -20.58 21.74
CA TYR A 92 -1.47 -19.15 21.90
C TYR A 92 -0.04 -18.86 22.33
N ASN A 93 0.62 -17.96 21.59
CA ASN A 93 1.90 -17.37 21.94
C ASN A 93 1.72 -15.85 22.01
N ARG A 94 2.49 -15.18 22.89
CA ARG A 94 2.39 -13.72 23.06
C ARG A 94 2.86 -12.95 21.82
N ASP A 95 3.70 -13.57 21.01
CA ASP A 95 4.13 -13.14 19.68
C ASP A 95 2.93 -12.75 18.79
N LEU A 96 1.80 -13.45 18.92
CA LEU A 96 0.56 -13.18 18.18
C LEU A 96 -0.09 -11.82 18.52
N GLN A 97 0.50 -11.02 19.40
CA GLN A 97 0.07 -9.64 19.63
C GLN A 97 0.58 -8.66 18.56
N GLU A 98 1.66 -9.00 17.87
CA GLU A 98 2.29 -8.24 16.78
C GLU A 98 1.49 -8.31 15.46
N ASP A 99 0.35 -9.00 15.46
CA ASP A 99 -0.55 -9.12 14.31
C ASP A 99 -1.27 -7.80 13.96
N LYS A 100 -1.51 -6.95 14.96
CA LYS A 100 -2.33 -5.74 14.86
C LYS A 100 -1.67 -4.64 14.03
N GLU A 101 -0.39 -4.37 14.23
CA GLU A 101 0.28 -3.27 13.55
C GLU A 101 0.34 -3.48 12.02
N PRO A 102 0.73 -4.66 11.50
CA PRO A 102 0.67 -4.92 10.06
C PRO A 102 -0.76 -4.91 9.51
N LEU A 103 -1.72 -5.43 10.27
CA LEU A 103 -3.12 -5.51 9.85
C LEU A 103 -3.76 -4.11 9.73
N PHE A 104 -3.70 -3.32 10.80
CA PHE A 104 -4.24 -1.96 10.82
C PHE A 104 -3.46 -1.03 9.89
N GLY A 105 -2.13 -1.15 9.86
CA GLY A 105 -1.30 -0.40 8.94
C GLY A 105 -1.66 -0.66 7.47
N SER A 106 -2.01 -1.90 7.11
CA SER A 106 -2.49 -2.23 5.77
C SER A 106 -3.88 -1.66 5.49
N ALA A 107 -4.81 -1.76 6.45
CA ALA A 107 -6.15 -1.22 6.31
C ALA A 107 -6.16 0.30 6.11
N ASP A 108 -5.39 1.04 6.92
CA ASP A 108 -5.25 2.49 6.81
C ASP A 108 -4.60 2.89 5.49
N THR A 109 -3.61 2.12 5.04
CA THR A 109 -2.92 2.38 3.77
C THR A 109 -3.86 2.21 2.58
N ILE A 110 -4.64 1.12 2.52
CA ILE A 110 -5.65 0.90 1.48
C ILE A 110 -6.71 1.99 1.51
N ARG A 111 -7.22 2.34 2.70
CA ARG A 111 -8.19 3.43 2.83
C ARG A 111 -7.65 4.76 2.29
N ALA A 112 -6.39 5.07 2.56
CA ALA A 112 -5.74 6.28 2.06
C ALA A 112 -5.36 6.23 0.58
N MET A 113 -5.38 5.07 -0.07
CA MET A 113 -5.11 4.91 -1.51
C MET A 113 -6.38 4.85 -2.35
N CYS A 114 -7.50 4.39 -1.77
CA CYS A 114 -8.75 4.15 -2.49
C CYS A 114 -9.93 5.02 -2.02
N GLY A 115 -9.82 5.71 -0.88
CA GLY A 115 -10.85 6.60 -0.34
C GLY A 115 -10.53 8.07 -0.58
#